data_AF-A0A523SWT9-F1
#
_entry.id   AF-A0A523SWT9-F1
#
_cell.length_a   1.000
_cell.length_b   1.000
_cell.length_c   1.000
_cell.angle_alpha   90.00
_cell.angle_beta   90.00
_cell.angle_gamma   90.00
#
_symmetry.space_group_name_H-M   'P 1'
#
loop_
_entity.id
_entity.type
_entity.pdbx_description
1 polymer ?
#
loop_
_entity_poly.entity_id
_entity_poly.type
_entity_poly.pdbx_seq_one_letter_code
_entity_poly.pdbx_strand_id
1 'polypeptide(L)'
;MLALLTLLLLLPFCKKKEPEESIGEVFFEVKAGESTSRIALRLDSLDIISHHRLFVISAKLKGLDRSLQQGVYRLHTNMSEDSVLLMLSRGAIATVAVTIPEGLRLRDIASRLTKAGVVNQDTFLALCRDKKLLLEFNIPFGSFEGLLFPDTYSFPLDILPEDVLRAGILPEDVLRAGILPEDVLR
;
A
#
# COMPACT_ATOMS: atom_id res chain seq x y z
N MET A 1 -7.44 50.89 -40.88
CA MET A 1 -6.90 49.54 -41.14
C MET A 1 -5.74 49.25 -40.18
N LEU A 2 -5.99 49.23 -38.86
CA LEU A 2 -4.96 48.93 -37.85
C LEU A 2 -5.51 48.48 -36.48
N ALA A 3 -6.81 48.24 -36.33
CA ALA A 3 -7.44 47.93 -35.04
C ALA A 3 -7.84 46.45 -34.85
N LEU A 4 -7.57 45.57 -35.84
CA LEU A 4 -8.01 44.17 -35.79
C LEU A 4 -6.87 43.16 -35.56
N LEU A 5 -5.60 43.61 -35.55
CA LEU A 5 -4.44 42.71 -35.47
C LEU A 5 -3.83 42.57 -34.07
N THR A 6 -4.32 43.33 -33.08
CA THR A 6 -3.80 43.29 -31.71
C THR A 6 -4.58 42.36 -30.76
N LEU A 7 -5.69 41.75 -31.21
CA LEU A 7 -6.52 40.88 -30.37
C LEU A 7 -6.13 39.39 -30.40
N LEU A 8 -5.11 39.01 -31.17
CA LEU A 8 -4.58 37.65 -31.20
C LEU A 8 -3.38 37.46 -30.24
N LEU A 9 -3.44 38.05 -29.04
CA LEU A 9 -2.36 37.97 -28.03
C LEU A 9 -2.88 37.70 -26.61
N LEU A 10 -4.07 37.11 -26.50
CA LEU A 10 -4.63 36.55 -25.26
C LEU A 10 -5.09 35.10 -25.45
N LEU A 11 -4.34 34.30 -26.21
CA LEU A 11 -4.34 32.88 -25.91
C LEU A 11 -3.51 32.73 -24.64
N PRO A 12 -4.07 32.33 -23.49
CA PRO A 12 -3.26 32.00 -22.33
C PRO A 12 -2.25 30.98 -22.84
N PHE A 13 -0.97 31.34 -22.78
CA PHE A 13 0.12 30.44 -23.05
C PHE A 13 -0.07 29.29 -22.06
N CYS A 14 -0.71 28.23 -22.55
CA CYS A 14 -0.77 26.97 -21.84
C CYS A 14 0.70 26.59 -21.71
N LYS A 15 1.27 26.81 -20.54
CA LYS A 15 2.62 26.37 -20.21
C LYS A 15 2.60 24.86 -20.38
N LYS A 16 2.94 24.39 -21.58
CA LYS A 16 3.37 23.02 -21.79
C LYS A 16 4.68 22.93 -21.01
N LYS A 17 4.60 22.33 -19.82
CA LYS A 17 5.75 21.85 -19.06
C LYS A 17 6.48 20.92 -20.03
N GLU A 18 7.63 21.35 -20.53
CA GLU A 18 8.49 20.47 -21.33
C GLU A 18 8.84 19.26 -20.45
N PRO A 19 8.56 18.02 -20.90
CA PRO A 19 8.78 16.86 -20.06
C PRO A 19 10.28 16.60 -20.02
N GLU A 20 10.91 17.01 -18.94
CA GLU A 20 12.18 16.45 -18.52
C GLU A 20 11.87 15.01 -18.08
N GLU A 21 11.91 14.08 -19.03
CA GLU A 21 11.58 12.66 -18.86
C GLU A 21 12.61 11.96 -17.94
N SER A 22 12.47 12.16 -16.64
CA SER A 22 12.70 11.06 -15.71
C SER A 22 11.33 10.51 -15.34
N ILE A 23 11.06 9.26 -15.73
CA ILE A 23 9.90 8.53 -15.20
C ILE A 23 10.22 8.30 -13.72
N GLY A 24 9.82 9.26 -12.88
CA GLY A 24 9.99 9.18 -11.45
C GLY A 24 8.93 8.26 -10.87
N GLU A 25 9.34 7.11 -10.34
CA GLU A 25 8.48 6.33 -9.45
C GLU A 25 8.28 7.11 -8.14
N VAL A 26 7.01 7.29 -7.75
CA VAL A 26 6.64 8.00 -6.53
C VAL A 26 5.71 7.10 -5.71
N PHE A 27 6.09 6.86 -4.45
CA PHE A 27 5.20 6.20 -3.48
C PHE A 27 4.25 7.23 -2.87
N PHE A 28 2.96 6.98 -3.00
CA PHE A 28 1.90 7.88 -2.55
C PHE A 28 1.00 7.19 -1.52
N GLU A 29 0.96 7.72 -0.30
CA GLU A 29 0.13 7.20 0.79
C GLU A 29 -1.24 7.89 0.83
N VAL A 30 -2.33 7.11 0.73
CA VAL A 30 -3.69 7.56 1.04
C VAL A 30 -4.03 7.15 2.47
N LYS A 31 -4.40 8.14 3.29
CA LYS A 31 -4.71 7.89 4.71
C LYS A 31 -6.16 7.45 4.89
N ALA A 32 -6.40 6.70 5.97
CA ALA A 32 -7.74 6.33 6.39
C ALA A 32 -8.65 7.57 6.54
N GLY A 33 -9.81 7.55 5.89
CA GLY A 33 -10.80 8.63 5.95
C GLY A 33 -10.40 9.92 5.21
N GLU A 34 -9.34 9.90 4.40
CA GLU A 34 -8.94 11.05 3.61
C GLU A 34 -9.96 11.34 2.49
N SER A 35 -10.33 12.61 2.30
CA SER A 35 -11.29 12.99 1.27
C SER A 35 -10.64 13.01 -0.13
N THR A 36 -11.41 12.68 -1.16
CA THR A 36 -10.97 12.74 -2.57
C THR A 36 -10.38 14.10 -2.94
N SER A 37 -10.93 15.20 -2.42
CA SER A 37 -10.37 16.53 -2.62
C SER A 37 -8.96 16.69 -2.02
N ARG A 38 -8.71 16.15 -0.83
CA ARG A 38 -7.39 16.23 -0.17
C ARG A 38 -6.38 15.32 -0.88
N ILE A 39 -6.80 14.12 -1.28
CA ILE A 39 -6.01 13.20 -2.10
C ILE A 39 -5.58 13.89 -3.40
N ALA A 40 -6.54 14.49 -4.12
CA ALA A 40 -6.27 15.19 -5.37
C ALA A 40 -5.29 16.36 -5.20
N LEU A 41 -5.45 17.16 -4.13
CA LEU A 41 -4.52 18.26 -3.85
C LEU A 41 -3.08 17.78 -3.62
N ARG A 42 -2.91 16.65 -2.93
CA ARG A 42 -1.58 16.08 -2.69
C ARG A 42 -0.96 15.49 -3.96
N LEU A 43 -1.76 14.79 -4.78
CA LEU A 43 -1.31 14.28 -6.07
C LEU A 43 -0.85 15.41 -7.00
N ASP A 44 -1.58 16.52 -7.02
CA ASP A 44 -1.27 17.73 -7.80
C ASP A 44 0.03 18.39 -7.29
N SER A 45 0.19 18.52 -5.97
CA SER A 45 1.42 19.05 -5.36
C SER A 45 2.68 18.22 -5.62
N LEU A 46 2.52 16.95 -5.98
CA LEU A 46 3.59 16.03 -6.34
C LEU A 46 3.76 15.90 -7.87
N ASP A 47 3.07 16.72 -8.66
CA ASP A 47 3.07 16.67 -10.13
C ASP A 47 2.65 15.30 -10.71
N ILE A 48 1.88 14.50 -9.95
CA ILE A 48 1.37 13.18 -10.40
C ILE A 48 0.12 13.35 -11.26
N ILE A 49 -0.69 14.37 -10.97
CA ILE A 49 -1.84 14.78 -11.78
C ILE A 49 -1.67 16.25 -12.15
N SER A 50 -2.34 16.70 -13.22
CA SER A 50 -2.18 18.06 -13.70
C SER A 50 -3.08 19.07 -12.98
N HIS A 51 -4.31 18.65 -12.61
CA HIS A 51 -5.27 19.54 -11.97
C HIS A 51 -6.16 18.80 -10.97
N HIS A 52 -6.02 19.11 -9.68
CA HIS A 52 -6.80 18.49 -8.61
C HIS A 52 -8.33 18.61 -8.80
N ARG A 53 -8.83 19.72 -9.37
CA ARG A 53 -10.27 19.94 -9.61
C ARG A 53 -10.83 18.99 -10.67
N LEU A 54 -10.09 18.75 -11.74
CA LEU A 54 -10.51 17.85 -12.81
C LEU A 54 -10.54 16.41 -12.32
N PHE A 55 -9.56 16.01 -11.53
CA PHE A 55 -9.54 14.71 -10.88
C PHE A 55 -10.78 14.48 -10.00
N VAL A 56 -11.13 15.44 -9.14
CA VAL A 56 -12.33 15.35 -8.29
C VAL A 56 -13.62 15.28 -9.11
N ILE A 57 -13.72 16.06 -10.20
CA ILE A 57 -14.88 16.01 -11.09
C ILE A 57 -14.97 14.64 -11.77
N SER A 58 -13.85 14.12 -12.30
CA SER A 58 -13.77 12.79 -12.92
C SER A 58 -14.20 11.70 -11.93
N ALA A 59 -13.71 11.76 -10.68
CA ALA A 59 -14.09 10.83 -9.62
C ALA A 59 -15.61 10.86 -9.34
N LYS A 60 -16.22 12.05 -9.29
CA LYS A 60 -17.67 12.19 -9.08
C LYS A 60 -18.50 11.69 -10.26
N LEU A 61 -18.12 12.06 -11.48
CA LEU A 61 -18.82 11.63 -12.70
C LEU A 61 -18.78 10.10 -12.87
N LYS A 62 -17.68 9.46 -12.45
CA LYS A 62 -17.50 8.01 -12.48
C LYS A 62 -18.05 7.29 -11.24
N GLY A 63 -18.58 8.01 -10.25
CA GLY A 63 -19.06 7.44 -9.00
C GLY A 63 -17.96 6.85 -8.10
N LEU A 64 -16.70 7.24 -8.30
CA LEU A 64 -15.52 6.76 -7.56
C LEU A 64 -15.08 7.68 -6.42
N ASP A 65 -15.73 8.84 -6.25
CA ASP A 65 -15.41 9.86 -5.22
C ASP A 65 -15.44 9.33 -3.76
N ARG A 66 -16.09 8.20 -3.50
CA ARG A 66 -16.12 7.54 -2.18
C ARG A 66 -15.47 6.17 -2.16
N SER A 67 -14.84 5.78 -3.26
CA SER A 67 -14.30 4.44 -3.45
C SER A 67 -12.77 4.41 -3.40
N LEU A 68 -12.12 5.55 -3.19
CA LEU A 68 -10.67 5.62 -3.07
C LEU A 68 -10.23 4.92 -1.78
N GLN A 69 -9.41 3.89 -1.95
CA GLN A 69 -8.97 3.07 -0.83
C GLN A 69 -7.75 3.70 -0.15
N GLN A 70 -7.61 3.43 1.14
CA GLN A 70 -6.38 3.73 1.87
C GLN A 70 -5.25 2.79 1.43
N GLY A 71 -4.02 3.25 1.58
CA GLY A 71 -2.83 2.43 1.32
C GLY A 71 -1.71 3.19 0.66
N VAL A 72 -0.56 2.53 0.50
CA VAL A 72 0.58 3.05 -0.25
C VAL A 72 0.52 2.58 -1.70
N TYR A 73 0.63 3.51 -2.65
CA TYR A 73 0.52 3.25 -4.08
C TYR A 73 1.84 3.58 -4.78
N ARG A 74 2.25 2.75 -5.74
CA ARG A 74 3.40 3.04 -6.61
C ARG A 74 2.94 3.75 -7.88
N LEU A 75 3.05 5.07 -7.90
CA LEU A 75 2.62 5.92 -9.01
C LEU A 75 3.82 6.36 -9.85
N HIS A 76 3.55 6.85 -11.06
CA HIS A 76 4.56 7.41 -11.94
C HIS A 76 4.09 8.78 -12.42
N THR A 77 5.02 9.71 -12.61
CA THR A 77 4.73 11.08 -13.06
C THR A 77 4.12 11.16 -14.47
N ASN A 78 4.19 10.08 -15.26
CA ASN A 78 3.59 9.98 -16.59
C ASN A 78 2.26 9.20 -16.64
N MET A 79 1.72 8.79 -15.48
CA MET A 79 0.42 8.11 -15.44
C MET A 79 -0.71 9.08 -15.82
N SER A 80 -1.72 8.57 -16.53
CA SER A 80 -2.93 9.35 -16.78
C SER A 80 -3.72 9.53 -15.48
N GLU A 81 -4.39 10.68 -15.32
CA GLU A 81 -5.25 10.96 -14.15
C GLU A 81 -6.31 9.86 -13.94
N ASP A 82 -6.83 9.32 -15.04
CA ASP A 82 -7.79 8.22 -15.04
C ASP A 82 -7.19 6.90 -14.55
N SER A 83 -5.94 6.61 -14.92
CA SER A 83 -5.20 5.46 -14.39
C SER A 83 -4.97 5.59 -12.90
N VAL A 84 -4.53 6.78 -12.44
CA VAL A 84 -4.33 7.05 -11.01
C VAL A 84 -5.65 6.87 -10.25
N LEU A 85 -6.74 7.46 -10.74
CA LEU A 85 -8.07 7.34 -10.13
C LEU A 85 -8.53 5.89 -10.03
N LEU A 86 -8.37 5.10 -11.10
CA LEU A 86 -8.73 3.69 -11.10
C LEU A 86 -7.88 2.89 -10.12
N MET A 87 -6.57 3.13 -10.07
CA MET A 87 -5.63 2.44 -9.19
C MET A 87 -5.99 2.68 -7.72
N LEU A 88 -6.26 3.94 -7.35
CA LEU A 88 -6.72 4.32 -6.01
C LEU A 88 -8.09 3.70 -5.69
N SER A 89 -9.03 3.74 -6.63
CA SER A 89 -10.38 3.20 -6.42
C SER A 89 -10.44 1.68 -6.26
N ARG A 90 -9.51 0.97 -6.91
CA ARG A 90 -9.42 -0.50 -6.85
C ARG A 90 -8.59 -1.00 -5.67
N GLY A 91 -7.92 -0.10 -4.94
CA GLY A 91 -7.00 -0.50 -3.89
C GLY A 91 -5.78 -1.27 -4.44
N ALA A 92 -5.30 -0.92 -5.63
CA ALA A 92 -4.09 -1.51 -6.21
C ALA A 92 -2.83 -0.95 -5.54
N ILE A 93 -2.70 -1.24 -4.25
CA ILE A 93 -1.60 -0.83 -3.38
C ILE A 93 -0.30 -1.52 -3.78
N ALA A 94 0.81 -0.86 -3.48
CA ALA A 94 2.14 -1.41 -3.66
C ALA A 94 2.38 -2.53 -2.64
N THR A 95 2.82 -3.68 -3.14
CA THR A 95 3.17 -4.84 -2.31
C THR A 95 4.60 -5.30 -2.57
N VAL A 96 5.17 -6.00 -1.60
CA VAL A 96 6.46 -6.68 -1.69
C VAL A 96 6.27 -8.17 -1.45
N ALA A 97 6.87 -8.99 -2.31
CA ALA A 97 6.86 -10.44 -2.17
C ALA A 97 8.00 -10.91 -1.26
N VAL A 98 7.69 -11.75 -0.28
CA VAL A 98 8.67 -12.33 0.63
C VAL A 98 8.47 -13.84 0.70
N THR A 99 9.48 -14.59 0.28
CA THR A 99 9.50 -16.05 0.39
C THR A 99 10.10 -16.49 1.72
N ILE A 100 9.36 -17.33 2.43
CA ILE A 100 9.74 -18.01 3.66
C ILE A 100 9.94 -19.50 3.34
N PRO A 101 11.18 -19.97 3.16
CA PRO A 101 11.48 -21.38 3.07
C PRO A 101 11.14 -22.18 4.34
N GLU A 102 10.91 -23.47 4.17
CA GLU A 102 10.85 -24.45 5.26
C GLU A 102 12.09 -24.43 6.14
N GLY A 103 11.91 -24.73 7.44
CA GLY A 103 12.99 -24.88 8.41
C GLY A 103 13.67 -23.58 8.83
N LEU A 104 13.17 -22.41 8.41
CA LEU A 104 13.66 -21.13 8.90
C LEU A 104 13.25 -20.89 10.35
N ARG A 105 14.20 -20.36 11.13
CA ARG A 105 13.92 -19.87 12.48
C ARG A 105 13.18 -18.54 12.41
N LEU A 106 12.36 -18.25 13.42
CA LEU A 106 11.60 -17.01 13.51
C LEU A 106 12.49 -15.76 13.38
N ARG A 107 13.71 -15.81 13.93
CA ARG A 107 14.69 -14.71 13.80
C ARG A 107 15.13 -14.47 12.36
N ASP A 108 15.29 -15.53 11.58
CA ASP A 108 15.69 -15.45 10.18
C ASP A 108 14.53 -14.94 9.32
N ILE A 109 13.30 -15.35 9.63
CA ILE A 109 12.07 -14.83 9.03
C ILE A 109 11.95 -13.32 9.30
N ALA A 110 12.09 -12.90 10.56
CA ALA A 110 12.07 -11.50 10.94
C ALA A 110 13.13 -10.68 10.18
N SER A 111 14.36 -11.20 10.06
CA SER A 111 15.42 -10.56 9.27
C SER A 111 15.05 -10.43 7.79
N ARG A 112 14.40 -11.45 7.22
CA ARG A 112 13.93 -11.46 5.82
C ARG A 112 12.85 -10.41 5.58
N LEU A 113 11.85 -10.35 6.46
CA LEU A 113 10.77 -9.35 6.42
C LEU A 113 11.34 -7.93 6.56
N THR A 114 12.33 -7.73 7.43
CA THR A 114 13.01 -6.43 7.58
C THR A 114 13.81 -6.04 6.36
N LYS A 115 14.55 -6.97 5.74
CA LYS A 115 15.27 -6.70 4.49
C LYS A 115 14.32 -6.34 3.33
N ALA A 116 13.12 -6.90 3.34
CA ALA A 116 12.07 -6.57 2.39
C ALA A 116 11.31 -5.27 2.74
N GLY A 117 11.63 -4.62 3.86
CA GLY A 117 10.99 -3.36 4.28
C GLY A 117 9.61 -3.54 4.90
N VAL A 118 9.20 -4.76 5.24
CA VAL A 118 7.84 -5.08 5.74
C VAL A 118 7.69 -4.70 7.21
N VAL A 119 8.66 -5.07 8.05
CA VAL A 119 8.61 -4.83 9.51
C VAL A 119 9.99 -4.50 10.07
N ASN A 120 10.02 -3.83 11.22
CA ASN A 120 11.23 -3.80 12.04
C ASN A 120 11.45 -5.17 12.74
N GLN A 121 12.68 -5.68 12.70
CA GLN A 121 13.02 -7.00 13.22
C GLN A 121 12.71 -7.14 14.71
N ASP A 122 13.13 -6.17 15.53
CA ASP A 122 12.99 -6.25 16.98
C ASP A 122 11.52 -6.11 17.39
N THR A 123 10.79 -5.19 16.76
CA THR A 123 9.34 -5.03 16.96
C THR A 123 8.59 -6.31 16.61
N PHE A 124 8.89 -6.92 15.47
CA PHE A 124 8.23 -8.15 15.04
C PHE A 124 8.55 -9.33 15.96
N LEU A 125 9.80 -9.48 16.40
CA LEU A 125 10.19 -10.54 17.34
C LEU A 125 9.56 -10.35 18.73
N ALA A 126 9.38 -9.11 19.18
CA ALA A 126 8.68 -8.81 20.41
C ALA A 126 7.19 -9.19 20.30
N LEU A 127 6.53 -8.85 19.19
CA LEU A 127 5.14 -9.24 18.92
C LEU A 127 4.96 -10.76 18.87
N CYS A 128 5.91 -11.47 18.28
CA CYS A 128 5.90 -12.94 18.25
C CYS A 128 6.10 -13.60 19.62
N ARG A 129 6.29 -12.83 20.70
CA ARG A 129 6.35 -13.30 22.09
C ARG A 129 5.33 -12.59 22.97
N ASP A 130 4.48 -11.76 22.39
CA ASP A 130 3.48 -11.01 23.14
C ASP A 130 2.41 -11.97 23.67
N LYS A 131 2.21 -11.94 24.99
CA LYS A 131 1.29 -12.86 25.66
C LYS A 131 -0.16 -12.65 25.25
N LYS A 132 -0.56 -11.41 24.92
CA LYS A 132 -1.95 -11.14 24.53
C LYS A 132 -2.22 -11.73 23.14
N LEU A 133 -1.31 -11.54 22.20
CA LEU A 133 -1.41 -12.16 20.88
C LEU A 133 -1.37 -13.68 20.97
N LEU A 134 -0.45 -14.26 21.73
CA LEU A 134 -0.41 -15.72 21.92
C LEU A 134 -1.74 -16.27 22.47
N LEU A 135 -2.36 -15.57 23.42
CA LEU A 135 -3.69 -15.93 23.94
C LEU A 135 -4.81 -15.73 22.91
N GLU A 136 -4.76 -14.66 22.11
CA GLU A 136 -5.73 -14.38 21.03
C GLU A 136 -5.76 -15.51 20.01
N PHE A 137 -4.59 -16.07 19.67
CA PHE A 137 -4.47 -17.21 18.75
C PHE A 137 -4.49 -18.58 19.45
N ASN A 138 -4.77 -18.65 20.76
CA ASN A 138 -4.76 -19.87 21.56
C ASN A 138 -3.46 -20.70 21.42
N ILE A 139 -2.32 -20.02 21.30
CA ILE A 139 -1.01 -20.65 21.20
C ILE A 139 -0.53 -21.00 22.63
N PRO A 140 -0.38 -22.29 22.97
CA PRO A 140 0.02 -22.72 24.31
C PRO A 140 1.52 -22.52 24.56
N PHE A 141 2.28 -22.18 23.52
CA PHE A 141 3.73 -21.99 23.56
C PHE A 141 4.11 -20.53 23.85
N GLY A 142 5.36 -20.30 24.28
CA GLY A 142 5.86 -18.97 24.61
C GLY A 142 6.15 -18.05 23.40
N SER A 143 5.93 -18.53 22.17
CA SER A 143 6.18 -17.75 20.94
C SER A 143 5.53 -18.38 19.71
N PHE A 144 5.54 -17.65 18.58
CA PHE A 144 5.14 -18.14 17.26
C PHE A 144 6.24 -18.94 16.51
N GLU A 145 7.32 -19.34 17.19
CA GLU A 145 8.39 -20.16 16.59
C GLU A 145 7.80 -21.48 16.06
N GLY A 146 8.15 -21.84 14.81
CA GLY A 146 7.67 -23.07 14.17
C GLY A 146 6.20 -23.03 13.71
N LEU A 147 5.48 -21.93 13.94
CA LEU A 147 4.08 -21.77 13.50
C LEU A 147 3.96 -21.04 12.16
N LEU A 148 5.05 -20.44 11.70
CA LEU A 148 5.05 -19.65 10.49
C LEU A 148 5.15 -20.55 9.25
N PHE A 149 4.09 -20.56 8.43
CA PHE A 149 4.04 -21.46 7.27
C PHE A 149 5.03 -21.04 6.16
N PRO A 150 5.62 -22.03 5.48
CA PRO A 150 6.51 -21.77 4.36
C PRO A 150 5.73 -21.45 3.09
N ASP A 151 5.82 -20.21 2.61
CA ASP A 151 5.24 -19.80 1.32
C ASP A 151 5.89 -18.50 0.82
N THR A 152 5.42 -17.99 -0.33
CA THR A 152 5.69 -16.64 -0.81
C THR A 152 4.50 -15.74 -0.53
N TYR A 153 4.69 -14.82 0.40
CA TYR A 153 3.67 -13.87 0.85
C TYR A 153 3.80 -12.53 0.14
N SER A 154 2.68 -11.89 -0.17
CA SER A 154 2.64 -10.54 -0.74
C SER A 154 2.13 -9.58 0.32
N PHE A 155 2.99 -8.68 0.79
CA PHE A 155 2.67 -7.75 1.86
C PHE A 155 2.52 -6.32 1.35
N PRO A 156 1.45 -5.60 1.73
CA PRO A 156 1.39 -4.14 1.57
C PRO A 156 2.61 -3.46 2.20
N LEU A 157 3.11 -2.38 1.58
CA LEU A 157 4.26 -1.65 2.11
C LEU A 157 3.98 -0.93 3.45
N ASP A 158 2.71 -0.69 3.77
CA ASP A 158 2.25 -0.07 5.01
C ASP A 158 1.58 -1.06 5.98
N ILE A 159 1.76 -2.37 5.75
CA ILE A 159 1.18 -3.39 6.62
C ILE A 159 1.69 -3.23 8.07
N LEU A 160 0.78 -3.37 9.03
CA LEU A 160 1.17 -3.39 10.44
C LEU A 160 1.84 -4.72 10.79
N PRO A 161 2.86 -4.72 11.66
CA PRO A 161 3.54 -5.97 12.06
C PRO A 161 2.61 -7.05 12.66
N GLU A 162 1.53 -6.65 13.32
CA GLU A 162 0.51 -7.58 13.84
C GLU A 162 -0.27 -8.25 12.70
N ASP A 163 -0.57 -7.49 11.65
CA ASP A 163 -1.31 -7.98 10.51
C ASP A 163 -0.46 -8.90 9.64
N VAL A 164 0.88 -8.80 9.68
CA VAL A 164 1.77 -9.79 9.06
C VAL A 164 1.56 -11.18 9.64
N LEU A 165 1.30 -11.29 10.95
CA LEU A 165 0.99 -12.58 11.59
C LEU A 165 -0.39 -13.10 11.19
N ARG A 166 -1.36 -12.19 10.99
CA ARG A 166 -2.74 -12.51 10.58
C ARG A 166 -2.87 -12.81 9.08
N ALA A 167 -2.07 -12.17 8.24
CA ALA A 167 -2.23 -12.12 6.78
C ALA A 167 -1.71 -13.36 6.02
N GLY A 168 -1.57 -14.49 6.70
CA GLY A 168 -1.32 -15.78 6.02
C GLY A 168 -0.13 -16.56 6.51
N ILE A 169 0.62 -16.06 7.49
CA ILE A 169 1.68 -16.87 8.09
C ILE A 169 1.09 -17.92 9.05
N LEU A 170 -0.09 -17.66 9.62
CA LEU A 170 -0.90 -18.65 10.30
C LEU A 170 -1.90 -19.29 9.32
N PRO A 171 -2.08 -20.62 9.37
CA PRO A 171 -3.04 -21.30 8.51
C PRO A 171 -4.47 -20.87 8.87
N GLU A 172 -5.38 -20.89 7.89
CA GLU A 172 -6.75 -20.41 8.05
C GLU A 172 -7.51 -21.11 9.19
N ASP A 173 -7.13 -22.37 9.47
CA ASP A 173 -7.67 -23.17 10.57
C ASP A 173 -7.31 -22.62 11.95
N VAL A 174 -6.10 -22.06 12.11
CA VAL A 174 -5.67 -21.37 13.34
C VAL A 174 -6.45 -20.06 13.52
N LEU A 175 -6.71 -19.34 12.42
CA LEU A 175 -7.45 -18.09 12.44
C LEU A 175 -8.95 -18.28 12.75
N ARG A 176 -9.56 -19.38 12.29
CA ARG A 176 -11.01 -19.63 12.41
C ARG A 176 -11.40 -20.43 13.65
N ALA A 177 -10.56 -21.37 14.09
CA ALA A 177 -10.89 -22.27 15.19
C ALA A 177 -10.20 -21.90 16.50
N GLY A 178 -9.11 -21.12 16.47
CA GLY A 178 -8.23 -21.00 17.63
C GLY A 178 -7.65 -22.37 18.03
N ILE A 179 -7.51 -23.30 17.08
CA ILE A 179 -6.99 -24.64 17.29
C ILE A 179 -5.76 -24.78 16.38
N LEU A 180 -4.62 -25.14 16.97
CA LEU A 180 -3.43 -25.51 16.22
C LEU A 180 -3.69 -26.83 15.49
N PRO A 181 -3.32 -26.94 14.20
CA PRO A 181 -3.52 -28.18 13.46
C PRO A 181 -2.66 -29.31 14.05
N GLU A 182 -3.15 -30.55 13.99
CA GLU A 182 -2.58 -31.73 14.67
C GLU A 182 -1.12 -32.02 14.30
N ASP A 183 -0.71 -31.63 13.10
CA ASP A 183 0.66 -31.72 12.58
C ASP A 183 1.63 -30.75 13.27
N VAL A 184 1.12 -29.64 13.81
CA VAL A 184 1.89 -28.64 14.58
C VAL A 184 2.05 -29.03 16.05
N LEU A 185 1.20 -29.93 16.57
CA LEU A 185 1.23 -30.38 17.96
C LEU A 185 2.19 -31.56 18.23
N ARG A 186 2.87 -32.09 17.21
CA ARG A 186 3.72 -33.29 17.31
C ARG A 186 5.21 -33.01 17.34
#